data_AF-A0A0S3S7W6-F1
#
_entry.id   AF-A0A0S3S7W6-F1
#
_cell.length_a   1.000
_cell.length_b   1.000
_cell.length_c   1.000
_cell.angle_alpha   90.00
_cell.angle_beta   90.00
_cell.angle_gamma   90.00
#
_symmetry.space_group_name_H-M   'P 1'
#
loop_
_entity.id
_entity.type
_entity.pdbx_description
1 polymer ?
#
loop_
_entity_poly.entity_id
_entity_poly.type
_entity_poly.pdbx_seq_one_letter_code
_entity_poly.pdbx_strand_id
1 'polypeptide(L)'
;MLTPQSSRNEVDIQIESLTTTLSVFDQPSRHSGRESTHWLSDEELRSAHVHVLINCNEVEPYLQSFLHTYQLSESNSSTYIHANFPLWFRQKVRLPIILTHSFLP
;
A
#
# COMPACT_ATOMS: atom_id res chain seq x y z
N MET A 1 -12.06 49.20 24.45
CA MET A 1 -12.18 47.79 24.04
C MET A 1 -12.17 47.77 22.52
N LEU A 2 -11.03 47.43 21.91
CA LEU A 2 -10.86 47.41 20.45
C LEU A 2 -11.33 46.05 19.94
N THR A 3 -12.36 46.00 19.10
CA THR A 3 -12.75 44.79 18.37
C THR A 3 -11.82 44.63 17.16
N PRO A 4 -11.03 43.54 17.06
CA PRO A 4 -10.25 43.31 15.86
C PRO A 4 -11.20 42.79 14.77
N GLN A 5 -11.53 43.66 13.83
CA GLN A 5 -12.24 43.27 12.60
C GLN A 5 -11.23 42.57 11.69
N SER A 6 -11.17 41.24 11.81
CA SER A 6 -10.35 40.39 10.94
C SER A 6 -11.01 40.32 9.56
N SER A 7 -10.56 41.16 8.63
CA SER A 7 -10.85 41.06 7.20
C SER A 7 -10.03 39.92 6.58
N ARG A 8 -10.35 38.68 6.93
CA ARG A 8 -9.70 37.50 6.35
C ARG A 8 -10.54 37.08 5.14
N ASN A 9 -9.99 37.17 3.95
CA ASN A 9 -10.59 36.60 2.75
C ASN A 9 -10.60 35.08 2.91
N GLU A 10 -11.72 34.53 3.38
CA GLU A 10 -11.98 33.10 3.36
C GLU A 10 -12.28 32.71 1.92
N VAL A 11 -11.29 32.12 1.25
CA VAL A 11 -11.56 31.36 0.03
C VAL A 11 -12.15 30.04 0.50
N ASP A 12 -13.47 29.96 0.47
CA ASP A 12 -14.25 28.74 0.69
C ASP A 12 -13.89 27.75 -0.43
N ILE A 13 -12.88 26.92 -0.18
CA ILE A 13 -12.64 25.75 -1.03
C ILE A 13 -13.67 24.73 -0.54
N GLN A 14 -14.81 24.68 -1.22
CA GLN A 14 -15.80 23.62 -1.06
C GLN A 14 -15.16 22.32 -1.53
N ILE A 15 -14.49 21.64 -0.60
CA ILE A 15 -14.11 20.25 -0.77
C ILE A 15 -15.40 19.48 -0.47
N GLU A 16 -16.06 19.00 -1.52
CA GLU A 16 -17.19 18.09 -1.40
C GLU A 16 -16.81 17.00 -0.40
N SER A 17 -17.62 16.91 0.67
CA SER A 17 -17.40 16.03 1.82
C SER A 17 -17.36 14.57 1.34
N LEU A 18 -16.16 14.08 1.05
CA LEU A 18 -15.88 12.66 1.04
C LEU A 18 -15.96 12.22 2.50
N THR A 19 -17.07 11.60 2.86
CA THR A 19 -17.36 11.09 4.20
C THR A 19 -16.25 10.13 4.61
N THR A 20 -15.24 10.67 5.29
CA THR A 20 -14.13 9.89 5.81
C THR A 20 -14.63 9.24 7.09
N THR A 21 -14.42 7.93 7.21
CA THR A 21 -14.90 7.09 8.32
C THR A 21 -14.29 7.45 9.67
N LEU A 22 -13.25 8.30 9.69
CA LEU A 22 -12.58 8.75 10.90
C LEU A 22 -12.37 10.27 10.85
N SER A 23 -12.81 10.96 11.93
CA SER A 23 -12.71 12.42 12.10
C SER A 23 -11.28 12.97 12.02
N VAL A 24 -10.25 12.11 12.19
CA VAL A 24 -8.84 12.48 11.99
C VAL A 24 -8.53 12.97 10.56
N PHE A 25 -9.29 12.50 9.57
CA PHE A 25 -9.11 12.88 8.17
C PHE A 25 -9.94 14.09 7.74
N ASP A 26 -10.84 14.57 8.61
CA ASP A 26 -11.75 15.70 8.35
C ASP A 26 -11.17 17.05 8.83
N GLN A 27 -9.92 17.04 9.32
CA GLN A 27 -9.27 18.28 9.72
C GLN A 27 -8.75 19.02 8.49
N PRO A 28 -9.09 20.32 8.32
CA PRO A 28 -8.58 21.13 7.23
C PRO A 28 -7.05 21.14 7.31
N SER A 29 -6.44 20.38 6.40
CA SER A 29 -5.00 20.13 6.37
C SER A 29 -4.31 21.41 5.95
N ARG A 30 -3.85 22.19 6.92
CA ARG A 30 -3.05 23.37 6.67
C ARG A 30 -1.61 22.93 6.42
N HIS A 31 -1.29 22.56 5.18
CA HIS A 31 0.06 22.21 4.74
C HIS A 31 1.04 23.31 5.19
N SER A 32 1.72 23.06 6.32
CA SER A 32 2.70 23.98 6.88
C SER A 32 4.07 23.34 6.68
N GLY A 33 4.78 23.77 5.65
CA GLY A 33 6.07 23.21 5.29
C GLY A 33 6.47 23.55 3.86
N ARG A 34 7.76 23.48 3.57
CA ARG A 34 8.27 23.57 2.19
C ARG A 34 7.96 22.24 1.50
N GLU A 35 7.46 22.30 0.27
CA GLU A 35 7.30 21.11 -0.57
C GLU A 35 8.65 20.38 -0.64
N SER A 36 8.67 19.10 -0.26
CA SER A 36 9.85 18.26 -0.26
C SER A 36 9.51 16.96 -0.97
N THR A 37 10.20 16.69 -2.07
CA THR A 37 10.17 15.38 -2.73
C THR A 37 11.13 14.45 -2.00
N HIS A 38 10.59 13.41 -1.36
CA HIS A 38 11.37 12.30 -0.79
C HIS A 38 11.25 11.09 -1.70
N TRP A 39 12.38 10.57 -2.16
CA TRP A 39 12.43 9.29 -2.88
C TRP A 39 12.47 8.16 -1.86
N LEU A 40 11.69 7.10 -2.09
CA LEU A 40 11.72 5.93 -1.23
C LEU A 40 13.13 5.35 -1.17
N SER A 41 13.62 5.11 0.04
CA SER A 41 14.79 4.27 0.27
C SER A 41 14.51 2.83 -0.17
N ASP A 42 15.56 2.03 -0.35
CA ASP A 42 15.40 0.62 -0.72
C ASP A 42 14.52 -0.17 0.26
N GLU A 43 14.59 0.17 1.54
CA GLU A 43 13.77 -0.48 2.57
C GLU A 43 12.29 -0.08 2.45
N GLU A 44 12.02 1.21 2.26
CA GLU A 44 10.67 1.72 2.04
C GLU A 44 10.06 1.16 0.76
N LEU A 45 10.87 1.05 -0.31
CA LEU A 45 10.45 0.46 -1.57
C LEU A 45 10.11 -1.03 -1.41
N ARG A 46 10.94 -1.80 -0.69
CA ARG A 46 10.66 -3.21 -0.39
C ARG A 46 9.38 -3.35 0.42
N SER A 47 9.21 -2.54 1.45
CA SER A 47 8.01 -2.55 2.30
C SER A 47 6.76 -2.23 1.49
N ALA A 48 6.80 -1.17 0.68
CA ALA A 48 5.69 -0.78 -0.20
C ALA A 48 5.36 -1.88 -1.23
N HIS A 49 6.37 -2.49 -1.83
CA HIS A 49 6.17 -3.58 -2.78
C HIS A 49 5.50 -4.80 -2.14
N VAL A 50 5.96 -5.22 -0.96
CA VAL A 50 5.33 -6.32 -0.20
C VAL A 50 3.89 -5.97 0.15
N HIS A 51 3.64 -4.74 0.62
CA HIS A 51 2.32 -4.28 1.00
C HIS A 51 1.32 -4.36 -0.16
N VAL A 52 1.72 -3.97 -1.37
CA VAL A 52 0.89 -4.11 -2.57
C VAL A 52 0.58 -5.58 -2.85
N LEU A 53 1.59 -6.47 -2.78
CA LEU A 53 1.40 -7.88 -3.08
C LEU A 53 0.43 -8.57 -2.10
N ILE A 54 0.55 -8.32 -0.80
CA ILE A 54 -0.29 -9.01 0.20
C ILE A 54 -1.74 -8.50 0.25
N ASN A 55 -1.99 -7.27 -0.21
CA ASN A 55 -3.33 -6.66 -0.23
C ASN A 55 -4.01 -6.74 -1.62
N CYS A 56 -3.36 -7.38 -2.59
CA CYS A 56 -3.90 -7.54 -3.95
C CYS A 56 -4.76 -8.80 -4.03
N ASN A 57 -6.02 -8.64 -4.42
CA ASN A 57 -7.00 -9.74 -4.52
C ASN A 57 -6.53 -10.84 -5.49
N GLU A 58 -5.89 -10.46 -6.59
CA GLU A 58 -5.35 -11.41 -7.58
C GLU A 58 -4.18 -12.24 -7.02
N VAL A 59 -3.48 -11.74 -5.99
CA VAL A 59 -2.32 -12.39 -5.37
C VAL A 59 -2.73 -13.28 -4.19
N GLU A 60 -3.90 -13.06 -3.59
CA GLU A 60 -4.46 -13.85 -2.49
C GLU A 60 -4.34 -15.38 -2.67
N PRO A 61 -4.73 -16.00 -3.81
CA PRO A 61 -4.62 -17.45 -3.98
C PRO A 61 -3.16 -17.95 -3.95
N TYR A 62 -2.21 -17.11 -4.39
CA TYR A 62 -0.78 -17.44 -4.32
C TYR A 62 -0.25 -17.32 -2.90
N LEU A 63 -0.74 -16.33 -2.13
CA LEU A 63 -0.41 -16.18 -0.72
C LEU A 63 -0.89 -17.39 0.08
N GLN A 64 -2.13 -17.84 -0.14
CA GLN A 64 -2.66 -19.07 0.50
C GLN A 64 -1.84 -20.31 0.14
N SER A 65 -1.47 -20.47 -1.14
CA SER A 65 -0.60 -21.57 -1.59
C SER A 65 0.78 -21.54 -0.93
N PHE A 66 1.37 -20.35 -0.77
CA PHE A 66 2.64 -20.17 -0.06
C PHE A 66 2.52 -20.58 1.41
N LEU A 67 1.51 -20.08 2.12
CA LEU A 67 1.28 -20.41 3.53
C LEU A 67 1.09 -21.92 3.74
N HIS A 68 0.32 -22.57 2.86
CA HIS A 68 0.12 -24.01 2.90
C HIS A 68 1.41 -24.80 2.66
N THR A 69 2.23 -24.38 1.67
CA THR A 69 3.49 -25.04 1.32
C THR A 69 4.49 -25.04 2.47
N TYR A 70 4.56 -23.94 3.21
CA TYR A 70 5.52 -23.75 4.30
C TYR A 70 4.92 -24.01 5.70
N GLN A 71 3.65 -24.42 5.80
CA GLN A 71 2.96 -24.75 7.06
C GLN A 71 3.10 -23.63 8.12
N LEU A 72 3.02 -22.37 7.67
CA LEU A 72 3.25 -21.22 8.54
C LEU A 72 2.02 -20.97 9.43
N SER A 73 2.24 -20.85 10.75
CA SER A 73 1.21 -20.41 11.70
C SER A 73 1.06 -18.89 11.71
N GLU A 74 -0.11 -18.37 12.10
CA GLU A 74 -0.38 -16.92 12.19
C GLU A 74 0.65 -16.16 13.05
N SER A 75 1.21 -16.79 14.08
CA SER A 75 2.14 -16.17 15.03
C SER A 75 3.53 -15.82 14.49
N ASN A 76 4.05 -16.54 13.50
CA ASN A 76 5.41 -16.33 12.94
C ASN A 76 5.41 -16.01 11.44
N SER A 77 4.22 -15.90 10.85
CA SER A 77 4.04 -15.80 9.41
C SER A 77 4.37 -14.42 8.88
N SER A 78 4.05 -13.33 9.58
CA SER A 78 4.23 -11.95 9.10
C SER A 78 5.67 -11.66 8.61
N THR A 79 6.67 -11.74 9.48
CA THR A 79 8.06 -11.44 9.10
C THR A 79 8.55 -12.37 7.97
N TYR A 80 8.14 -13.64 8.00
CA TYR A 80 8.56 -14.61 7.01
C TYR A 80 7.92 -14.37 5.64
N ILE A 81 6.62 -14.01 5.60
CA ILE A 81 5.91 -13.59 4.39
C ILE A 81 6.62 -12.36 3.81
N HIS A 82 6.85 -11.33 4.63
CA HIS A 82 7.44 -10.08 4.17
C HIS A 82 8.84 -10.28 3.56
N ALA A 83 9.62 -11.23 4.09
CA ALA A 83 10.96 -11.53 3.57
C ALA A 83 10.96 -12.45 2.33
N ASN A 84 10.09 -13.47 2.28
CA ASN A 84 10.23 -14.57 1.33
C ASN A 84 9.14 -14.63 0.25
N PHE A 85 7.94 -14.12 0.53
CA PHE A 85 6.82 -14.20 -0.39
C PHE A 85 7.07 -13.51 -1.74
N PRO A 86 7.64 -12.28 -1.83
CA PRO A 86 7.86 -11.63 -3.12
C PRO A 86 8.78 -12.41 -4.07
N LEU A 87 9.85 -13.00 -3.52
CA LEU A 87 10.79 -13.82 -4.30
C LEU A 87 10.14 -15.12 -4.77
N TRP A 88 9.43 -15.80 -3.87
CA TRP A 88 8.69 -17.02 -4.20
C TRP A 88 7.61 -16.75 -5.25
N PHE A 89 6.84 -15.68 -5.08
CA PHE A 89 5.77 -15.28 -5.99
C PHE A 89 6.33 -15.02 -7.38
N ARG A 90 7.41 -14.23 -7.50
CA ARG A 90 8.10 -13.93 -8.76
C ARG A 90 8.54 -15.20 -9.50
N GLN A 91 9.03 -16.20 -8.79
CA GLN A 91 9.41 -17.49 -9.39
C GLN A 91 8.17 -18.26 -9.87
N LYS A 92 7.12 -18.31 -9.03
CA LYS A 92 5.89 -19.02 -9.36
C LYS A 92 5.15 -18.45 -10.56
N VAL A 93 5.06 -17.13 -10.71
CA VAL A 93 4.39 -16.50 -11.87
C VAL A 93 5.25 -16.50 -13.15
N ARG A 94 6.57 -16.66 -13.04
CA ARG A 94 7.45 -16.82 -14.21
C ARG A 94 7.37 -18.21 -14.83
N LEU A 95 7.12 -19.26 -14.04
CA LEU A 95 7.06 -20.64 -14.50
C LEU A 95 5.92 -20.97 -15.50
N PRO A 96 4.69 -20.42 -15.41
CA PRO A 96 3.63 -20.72 -16.38
C PRO A 96 3.83 -20.11 -17.79
N ILE A 97 4.73 -19.13 -17.97
CA ILE A 97 4.95 -18.50 -19.28
C ILE A 97 5.87 -19.36 -20.17
N ILE A 98 6.75 -20.19 -19.60
CA ILE A 98 7.70 -21.00 -20.39
C ILE A 98 7.09 -22.35 -20.80
N LEU A 99 6.14 -22.89 -20.03
CA LEU A 99 5.54 -24.21 -20.30
C LEU A 99 4.28 -24.15 -21.19
N THR A 100 3.69 -22.97 -21.41
CA THR A 100 2.48 -22.84 -22.25
C THR A 100 2.76 -22.68 -23.74
N HIS A 101 4.03 -22.48 -24.14
CA HIS A 101 4.44 -22.43 -25.55
C HIS A 101 5.09 -23.72 -26.06
N SER A 102 5.23 -24.76 -25.24
CA SER A 102 5.90 -26.02 -25.62
C SER A 102 4.98 -27.25 -25.72
N PHE A 103 3.66 -27.08 -25.59
CA PHE A 103 2.69 -28.16 -25.84
C PHE A 103 1.50 -27.64 -26.66
N LEU A 104 1.69 -27.62 -27.98
CA LEU A 104 0.60 -27.80 -28.94
C LEU A 104 1.13 -28.79 -30.01
N PRO A 105 0.46 -29.95 -30.21
CA PRO A 105 0.85 -30.94 -31.21
C PRO A 105 0.70 -30.44 -32.64
#